data_AF-A0A3B9CY09-F1
#
_entry.id   AF-A0A3B9CY09-F1
#
_cell.length_a   1.000
_cell.length_b   1.000
_cell.length_c   1.000
_cell.angle_alpha   90.00
_cell.angle_beta   90.00
_cell.angle_gamma   90.00
#
_symmetry.space_group_name_H-M   'P 1'
#
loop_
_entity.id
_entity.type
_entity.pdbx_description
1 polymer ?
#
loop_
_entity_poly.entity_id
_entity_poly.type
_entity_poly.pdbx_seq_one_letter_code
_entity_poly.pdbx_strand_id
1 'polypeptide(L)'
;PPEDGRTIDTYIDAVLKREKLQRNPHASRAELIRRATYDLTGLPPTPEEVEQFVNSDDPEAWPKLIDRLLESPHYGERWGRHW
;
A
#
# COMPACT_ATOMS: atom_id res chain seq x y z
N PRO A 1 -12.82 -16.61 9.18
CA PRO A 1 -12.67 -15.43 10.09
C PRO A 1 -12.87 -15.87 11.54
N PRO A 2 -12.15 -15.32 12.54
CA PRO A 2 -12.46 -15.64 13.92
C PRO A 2 -13.88 -15.15 14.23
N GLU A 3 -14.72 -16.03 14.76
CA GLU A 3 -16.16 -15.79 14.96
C GLU A 3 -16.49 -14.86 16.13
N ASP A 4 -15.48 -14.46 16.87
CA ASP A 4 -15.55 -13.49 17.96
C ASP A 4 -15.04 -12.18 17.37
N GLY A 5 -15.87 -11.13 17.28
CA GLY A 5 -15.62 -9.87 16.57
C GLY A 5 -14.44 -9.00 17.07
N ARG A 6 -13.39 -9.62 17.61
CA ARG A 6 -12.16 -9.03 18.14
C ARG A 6 -11.04 -9.20 17.12
N THR A 7 -11.01 -8.34 16.11
CA THR A 7 -9.85 -8.23 15.20
C THR A 7 -8.72 -7.43 15.86
N ILE A 8 -7.50 -7.50 15.31
CA ILE A 8 -6.39 -6.63 15.74
C ILE A 8 -6.81 -5.15 15.71
N ASP A 9 -7.58 -4.74 14.70
CA ASP A 9 -8.07 -3.38 14.55
C ASP A 9 -8.91 -2.93 15.76
N THR A 10 -9.74 -3.82 16.31
CA THR A 10 -10.56 -3.50 17.49
C THR A 10 -9.70 -3.23 18.73
N TYR A 11 -8.58 -3.93 18.90
CA TYR A 11 -7.64 -3.66 20.00
C TYR A 11 -6.90 -2.34 19.79
N ILE A 12 -6.49 -2.03 18.57
CA ILE A 12 -5.86 -0.74 18.23
C ILE A 12 -6.84 0.41 18.50
N ASP A 13 -8.10 0.28 18.08
CA ASP A 13 -9.13 1.30 18.31
C ASP A 13 -9.41 1.54 19.79
N ALA A 14 -9.41 0.47 20.60
CA ALA A 14 -9.57 0.59 22.05
C ALA A 14 -8.43 1.42 22.67
N VAL A 15 -7.18 1.18 22.25
CA VAL A 15 -6.02 1.93 22.73
C VAL A 15 -6.07 3.38 22.24
N LEU A 16 -6.31 3.63 20.94
CA LEU A 16 -6.42 4.99 20.39
C LEU A 16 -7.48 5.82 21.13
N LYS A 17 -8.65 5.24 21.40
CA LYS A 17 -9.73 5.89 22.15
C LYS A 17 -9.31 6.25 23.58
N ARG A 18 -8.62 5.33 24.28
CA ARG A 18 -8.12 5.56 25.65
C ARG A 18 -7.09 6.70 25.69
N GLU A 19 -6.18 6.72 24.71
CA GLU A 19 -5.13 7.74 24.60
C GLU A 19 -5.61 9.04 23.93
N LYS A 20 -6.89 9.14 23.54
CA LYS A 20 -7.47 10.29 22.82
C LYS A 20 -6.76 10.61 21.49
N LEU A 21 -6.27 9.59 20.82
CA LEU A 21 -5.64 9.68 19.51
C LEU A 21 -6.62 9.27 18.41
N GLN A 22 -6.37 9.74 17.19
CA GLN A 22 -7.13 9.37 16.00
C GLN A 22 -6.25 8.57 15.05
N ARG A 23 -6.88 7.73 14.20
CA ARG A 23 -6.17 7.09 13.10
C ARG A 23 -5.68 8.14 12.12
N ASN A 24 -4.51 7.88 11.55
CA ASN A 24 -4.08 8.64 10.38
C ASN A 24 -5.06 8.43 9.22
N PRO A 25 -5.30 9.45 8.40
CA PRO A 25 -6.09 9.28 7.19
C PRO A 25 -5.42 8.27 6.26
N HIS A 26 -6.23 7.67 5.38
CA HIS A 26 -5.67 6.89 4.29
C HIS A 26 -4.75 7.77 3.43
N ALA A 27 -3.65 7.18 2.97
CA ALA A 27 -2.76 7.85 2.04
C ALA A 27 -3.49 8.18 0.73
N SER A 28 -3.15 9.30 0.13
CA SER A 28 -3.64 9.67 -1.20
C SER A 28 -3.17 8.67 -2.26
N ARG A 29 -3.87 8.58 -3.39
CA ARG A 29 -3.46 7.71 -4.51
C ARG A 29 -2.03 8.00 -4.98
N ALA A 30 -1.64 9.27 -5.02
CA ALA A 30 -0.29 9.69 -5.39
C ALA A 30 0.79 9.20 -4.38
N GLU A 31 0.49 9.26 -3.07
CA GLU A 31 1.39 8.71 -2.06
C GLU A 31 1.47 7.18 -2.14
N LEU A 32 0.34 6.52 -2.40
CA LEU A 32 0.26 5.06 -2.48
C LEU A 32 1.13 4.50 -3.61
N ILE A 33 0.99 5.00 -4.84
CA ILE A 33 1.82 4.53 -5.96
C ILE A 33 3.31 4.81 -5.72
N ARG A 34 3.64 6.00 -5.22
CA ARG A 34 5.03 6.35 -4.91
C ARG A 34 5.63 5.39 -3.89
N ARG A 35 4.95 5.16 -2.77
CA ARG A 35 5.43 4.25 -1.71
C ARG A 35 5.56 2.83 -2.25
N ALA A 36 4.54 2.30 -2.91
CA ALA A 36 4.57 0.94 -3.44
C ALA A 36 5.72 0.69 -4.40
N THR A 37 5.96 1.58 -5.38
CA THR A 37 7.09 1.40 -6.32
C THR A 37 8.43 1.50 -5.58
N TYR A 38 8.58 2.48 -4.69
CA TYR A 38 9.77 2.62 -3.86
C TYR A 38 9.95 1.53 -2.81
N ASP A 39 8.95 0.74 -2.46
CA ASP A 39 9.00 -0.35 -1.47
C ASP A 39 9.15 -1.73 -2.11
N LEU A 40 8.65 -1.89 -3.34
CA LEU A 40 8.74 -3.15 -4.08
C LEU A 40 9.94 -3.19 -5.04
N THR A 41 10.21 -2.14 -5.81
CA THR A 41 11.25 -2.16 -6.85
C THR A 41 12.48 -1.31 -6.50
N GLY A 42 12.29 -0.30 -5.66
CA GLY A 42 13.36 0.60 -5.20
C GLY A 42 13.58 1.77 -6.16
N LEU A 43 12.70 1.89 -7.15
CA LEU A 43 12.70 2.92 -8.17
C LEU A 43 11.46 3.81 -7.99
N PRO A 44 11.49 5.07 -8.45
CA PRO A 44 10.29 5.88 -8.54
C PRO A 44 9.32 5.34 -9.61
N PRO A 45 8.01 5.59 -9.50
CA PRO A 45 7.09 5.43 -10.62
C PRO A 45 7.38 6.49 -11.70
N THR A 46 7.01 6.21 -12.95
CA THR A 46 7.04 7.23 -14.01
C THR A 46 5.87 8.22 -13.84
N PRO A 47 5.98 9.45 -14.38
CA PRO A 47 4.88 10.41 -14.35
C PRO A 47 3.58 9.87 -14.95
N GLU A 48 3.69 9.10 -16.05
CA GLU A 48 2.54 8.50 -16.73
C GLU A 48 1.88 7.41 -15.88
N GLU A 49 2.66 6.57 -15.21
CA GLU A 49 2.11 5.57 -14.26
C GLU A 49 1.36 6.23 -13.11
N VAL A 50 1.87 7.36 -12.60
CA VAL A 50 1.19 8.14 -11.56
C VAL A 50 -0.12 8.70 -12.09
N GLU A 51 -0.13 9.31 -13.27
CA GLU A 51 -1.34 9.87 -13.86
C GLU A 51 -2.41 8.81 -14.11
N GLN A 52 -2.02 7.68 -14.72
CA GLN A 52 -2.91 6.55 -14.98
C GLN A 52 -3.48 5.99 -13.68
N PHE A 53 -2.66 5.81 -12.65
CA PHE A 53 -3.15 5.29 -11.38
C PHE A 53 -4.03 6.29 -10.64
N VAL A 54 -3.61 7.56 -10.52
CA VAL A 54 -4.35 8.58 -9.75
C VAL A 54 -5.74 8.82 -10.35
N ASN A 55 -5.86 8.83 -11.68
CA ASN A 55 -7.11 9.12 -12.39
C ASN A 55 -7.94 7.86 -12.74
N SER A 56 -7.50 6.67 -12.30
CA SER A 56 -8.25 5.43 -12.58
C SER A 56 -9.49 5.30 -11.69
N ASP A 57 -10.65 5.13 -12.33
CA ASP A 57 -11.92 4.77 -11.71
C ASP A 57 -12.09 3.24 -11.53
N ASP A 58 -11.10 2.45 -11.94
CA ASP A 58 -11.13 1.00 -11.79
C ASP A 58 -10.96 0.62 -10.29
N PRO A 59 -11.94 -0.07 -9.67
CA PRO A 59 -11.80 -0.52 -8.29
C PRO A 59 -10.61 -1.48 -8.10
N GLU A 60 -10.17 -2.15 -9.16
CA GLU A 60 -9.03 -3.07 -9.15
C GLU A 60 -7.69 -2.40 -9.48
N ALA A 61 -7.65 -1.07 -9.62
CA ALA A 61 -6.43 -0.33 -9.97
C ALA A 61 -5.29 -0.58 -8.97
N TRP A 62 -5.61 -0.70 -7.67
CA TRP A 62 -4.60 -0.94 -6.64
C TRP A 62 -4.05 -2.37 -6.67
N PRO A 63 -4.88 -3.43 -6.60
CA PRO A 63 -4.39 -4.81 -6.79
C PRO A 63 -3.54 -4.98 -8.06
N LYS A 64 -4.03 -4.49 -9.22
CA LYS A 64 -3.31 -4.60 -10.49
C LYS A 64 -1.96 -3.89 -10.48
N LEU A 65 -1.86 -2.73 -9.81
CA LEU A 65 -0.59 -2.04 -9.64
C LEU A 65 0.40 -2.91 -8.85
N ILE A 66 -0.05 -3.51 -7.75
CA ILE A 66 0.81 -4.35 -6.90
C ILE A 66 1.27 -5.60 -7.67
N ASP A 67 0.37 -6.29 -8.35
CA ASP A 67 0.71 -7.49 -9.14
C ASP A 67 1.77 -7.16 -10.20
N ARG A 68 1.59 -6.08 -10.95
CA ARG A 68 2.57 -5.59 -11.93
C ARG A 68 3.93 -5.28 -11.32
N LEU A 69 3.95 -4.69 -10.11
CA LEU A 69 5.21 -4.37 -9.43
C LEU A 69 5.91 -5.64 -8.93
N LEU A 70 5.18 -6.64 -8.46
CA LEU A 70 5.72 -7.93 -8.01
C LEU A 70 6.25 -8.77 -9.18
N GLU A 71 5.63 -8.67 -10.36
CA GLU A 71 6.07 -9.32 -11.60
C GLU A 71 7.31 -8.66 -12.24
N SER A 72 7.68 -7.45 -11.82
CA SER A 72 8.83 -6.72 -12.35
C SER A 72 10.16 -7.42 -12.00
N PRO A 73 11.11 -7.54 -12.94
CA PRO A 73 12.48 -7.99 -12.64
C PRO A 73 13.14 -7.19 -11.50
N HIS A 74 12.83 -5.88 -11.42
CA HIS A 74 13.37 -5.01 -10.38
C HIS A 74 12.92 -5.38 -8.96
N TYR A 75 11.78 -6.05 -8.80
CA TYR A 75 11.37 -6.60 -7.50
C TYR A 75 12.36 -7.69 -7.06
N GLY A 76 12.66 -8.65 -7.94
CA GLY A 76 13.65 -9.70 -7.69
C GLY A 76 15.04 -9.13 -7.41
N GLU A 77 15.49 -8.17 -8.23
CA GLU A 77 16.79 -7.48 -8.05
C GLU A 77 16.89 -6.74 -6.71
N ARG A 78 15.79 -6.09 -6.28
CA ARG A 78 15.79 -5.38 -5.02
C ARG A 78 15.93 -6.34 -3.85
N TRP A 79 15.06 -7.36 -3.80
CA TRP A 79 14.98 -8.25 -2.65
C TRP A 79 16.12 -9.26 -2.61
N GLY A 80 16.65 -9.67 -3.76
CA GLY A 80 17.84 -10.53 -3.85
C GLY A 80 19.11 -9.92 -3.22
N ARG A 81 19.14 -8.62 -2.92
CA ARG A 81 20.23 -7.97 -2.15
C ARG A 81 20.12 -8.15 -0.63
N HIS A 82 18.95 -8.55 -0.13
CA HIS A 82 18.68 -8.73 1.30
C HIS A 82 18.78 -10.20 1.74
N TRP A 83 18.95 -11.12 0.80
CA TRP A 83 19.20 -12.54 1.01
C TRP A 83 20.68 -12.86 0.81
#